data_AF-A0A1H9H9X0-F1
#
_entry.id   AF-A0A1H9H9X0-F1
#
_cell.length_a   1.000
_cell.length_b   1.000
_cell.length_c   1.000
_cell.angle_alpha   90.00
_cell.angle_beta   90.00
_cell.angle_gamma   90.00
#
_symmetry.space_group_name_H-M   'P 1'
#
loop_
_entity.id
_entity.type
_entity.pdbx_description
1 polymer ?
#
loop_
_entity_poly.entity_id
_entity_poly.type
_entity_poly.pdbx_seq_one_letter_code
_entity_poly.pdbx_strand_id
1 'polypeptide(L)'
;MSASKDYYASTGWSERVKQMHPILKVGFKFTVERATLKVDNGTWEIVDNKGVPYYKCRRLLRNGTFATWSTRNERLLSERLIYENLNQKTPSTD
;
A
#
# COMPACT_ATOMS: atom_id res chain seq x y z
N MET A 1 8.20 7.46 31.36
CA MET A 1 6.96 6.73 31.01
C MET A 1 5.87 7.76 30.82
N SER A 2 5.18 7.77 29.68
CA SER A 2 4.17 8.81 29.37
C SER A 2 2.79 8.29 29.77
N ALA A 3 2.07 9.07 30.58
CA ALA A 3 0.77 8.75 31.17
C ALA A 3 -0.32 8.35 30.14
N SER A 4 -0.13 8.74 28.88
CA SER A 4 -1.02 8.36 27.79
C SER A 4 -0.96 6.87 27.48
N LYS A 5 0.20 6.22 27.59
CA LYS A 5 0.37 4.81 27.20
C LYS A 5 -0.33 3.84 28.15
N ASP A 6 -0.33 4.16 29.45
CA ASP A 6 -0.92 3.30 30.48
C ASP A 6 -2.46 3.38 30.49
N TYR A 7 -3.03 4.54 30.13
CA TYR A 7 -4.48 4.72 30.01
C TYR A 7 -5.10 3.91 28.85
N TYR A 8 -4.41 3.84 27.70
CA TYR A 8 -4.86 2.99 26.60
C TYR A 8 -4.75 1.49 26.91
N ALA A 9 -3.76 1.09 27.74
CA ALA A 9 -3.63 -0.30 28.18
C ALA A 9 -4.75 -0.71 29.18
N SER A 10 -5.18 0.20 30.07
CA SER A 10 -6.22 -0.09 31.07
C SER A 10 -7.65 -0.12 30.52
N THR A 11 -7.88 0.43 29.32
CA THR A 11 -9.21 0.49 28.68
C THR A 11 -9.51 -0.73 27.80
N GLY A 12 -8.67 -1.77 27.84
CA GLY A 12 -8.88 -3.00 27.07
C GLY A 12 -8.65 -2.82 25.56
N TRP A 13 -8.08 -1.69 25.13
CA TRP A 13 -7.64 -1.46 23.76
C TRP A 13 -6.36 -2.27 23.49
N SER A 14 -6.48 -3.59 23.41
CA SER A 14 -5.50 -4.37 22.67
C SER A 14 -5.77 -4.08 21.20
N GLU A 15 -4.95 -3.23 20.60
CA GLU A 15 -4.89 -3.04 19.15
C GLU A 15 -4.35 -4.34 18.51
N ARG A 16 -5.10 -5.44 18.65
CA ARG A 16 -4.98 -6.57 17.75
C ARG A 16 -5.70 -6.14 16.49
N VAL A 17 -5.03 -5.31 15.67
CA VAL A 17 -5.37 -5.20 14.25
C VAL A 17 -5.45 -6.65 13.79
N LYS A 18 -6.66 -7.16 13.56
CA LYS A 18 -6.87 -8.49 13.02
C LYS A 18 -5.95 -8.55 11.81
N GLN A 19 -4.91 -9.39 11.86
CA GLN A 19 -4.04 -9.62 10.72
C GLN A 19 -4.95 -10.08 9.60
N MET A 20 -5.32 -9.15 8.72
CA MET A 20 -6.05 -9.47 7.52
C MET A 20 -5.10 -10.27 6.64
N HIS A 21 -5.57 -11.39 6.14
CA HIS A 21 -4.79 -12.18 5.20
C HIS A 21 -4.54 -11.31 3.95
N PRO A 22 -3.28 -11.12 3.53
CA PRO A 22 -2.97 -10.31 2.37
C PRO A 22 -3.63 -10.90 1.14
N ILE A 23 -4.53 -10.15 0.52
CA ILE A 23 -5.24 -10.57 -0.69
C ILE A 23 -4.30 -10.44 -1.89
N LEU A 24 -3.45 -9.41 -1.90
CA LEU A 24 -2.49 -9.16 -2.96
C LEU A 24 -1.13 -9.78 -2.63
N LYS A 25 -0.54 -10.46 -3.62
CA LYS A 25 0.75 -11.15 -3.51
C LYS A 25 1.92 -10.21 -3.77
N VAL A 26 3.07 -10.50 -3.17
CA VAL A 26 4.35 -9.89 -3.55
C VAL A 26 4.62 -10.15 -5.04
N GLY A 27 5.14 -9.14 -5.74
CA GLY A 27 5.34 -9.13 -7.20
C GLY A 27 4.12 -8.65 -7.99
N PHE A 28 2.98 -8.39 -7.35
CA PHE A 28 1.82 -7.84 -8.03
C PHE A 28 2.08 -6.39 -8.46
N LYS A 29 1.81 -6.08 -9.74
CA LYS A 29 2.04 -4.77 -10.35
C LYS A 29 0.72 -4.08 -10.63
N PHE A 30 0.65 -2.79 -10.33
CA PHE A 30 -0.51 -1.95 -10.60
C PHE A 30 -0.07 -0.53 -10.98
N THR A 31 -0.97 0.19 -11.65
CA THR A 31 -0.73 1.58 -12.05
C THR A 31 -1.73 2.46 -11.33
N VAL A 32 -1.24 3.56 -10.74
CA VAL A 32 -2.05 4.59 -10.11
C VAL A 32 -1.97 5.83 -10.98
N GLU A 33 -3.09 6.24 -11.57
CA GLU A 33 -3.10 7.39 -12.50
C GLU A 33 -3.66 8.66 -11.86
N ARG A 34 -4.58 8.51 -10.91
CA ARG A 34 -5.33 9.61 -10.29
C ARG A 34 -5.31 9.55 -8.76
N ALA A 35 -4.14 9.40 -8.16
CA ALA A 35 -4.02 9.55 -6.72
C ALA A 35 -4.21 11.00 -6.29
N THR A 36 -4.75 11.17 -5.07
CA THR A 36 -4.83 12.46 -4.38
C THR A 36 -3.45 13.10 -4.23
N LEU A 37 -2.41 12.30 -3.97
CA LEU A 37 -1.03 12.77 -3.91
C LEU A 37 -0.31 12.46 -5.23
N LYS A 38 0.18 13.49 -5.91
CA LYS A 38 0.89 13.36 -7.21
C LYS A 38 2.08 12.39 -7.16
N VAL A 39 2.71 12.23 -6.00
CA VAL A 39 3.85 11.32 -5.82
C VAL A 39 3.44 9.84 -5.89
N ASP A 40 2.18 9.53 -5.58
CA ASP A 40 1.64 8.17 -5.64
C ASP A 40 1.25 7.78 -7.08
N ASN A 41 1.21 8.73 -8.01
CA ASN A 41 0.95 8.44 -9.42
C ASN A 41 2.14 7.69 -10.04
N GLY A 42 1.85 6.62 -10.77
CA GLY A 42 2.83 5.80 -11.48
C GLY A 42 2.57 4.31 -11.32
N THR A 43 3.49 3.52 -11.86
CA THR A 43 3.45 2.06 -11.74
C THR A 43 4.17 1.63 -10.47
N TRP A 44 3.55 0.74 -9.71
CA TRP A 44 4.05 0.22 -8.45
C TRP A 44 4.01 -1.30 -8.46
N GLU A 45 4.94 -1.91 -7.73
CA GLU A 45 4.96 -3.34 -7.44
C GLU A 45 4.97 -3.58 -5.93
N ILE A 46 4.18 -4.53 -5.46
CA ILE A 46 4.17 -4.95 -4.06
C ILE A 46 5.46 -5.72 -3.75
N VAL A 47 6.27 -5.20 -2.84
CA VAL A 47 7.51 -5.85 -2.37
C VAL A 47 7.34 -6.51 -0.99
N ASP A 48 6.36 -6.06 -0.19
CA ASP A 48 5.98 -6.70 1.07
C ASP A 48 4.47 -6.56 1.32
N ASN A 49 3.85 -7.64 1.74
CA ASN A 49 2.42 -7.74 2.05
C ASN A 49 2.15 -8.16 3.50
N LYS A 50 3.15 -8.18 4.37
CA LYS A 50 2.98 -8.52 5.80
C LYS A 50 2.27 -7.44 6.62
N GLY A 51 2.22 -6.21 6.11
CA GLY A 51 1.70 -5.01 6.80
C GLY A 51 0.23 -4.66 6.54
N VAL A 52 -0.61 -5.63 6.14
CA VAL A 52 -2.03 -5.41 5.80
C VAL A 52 -2.72 -4.58 6.89
N PRO A 53 -3.47 -3.51 6.53
CA PRO A 53 -3.98 -3.14 5.20
C PRO A 53 -3.05 -2.28 4.33
N TYR A 54 -1.79 -2.10 4.73
CA TYR A 54 -0.81 -1.31 3.98
C TYR A 54 0.25 -2.21 3.35
N TYR A 55 0.35 -2.15 2.03
CA TYR A 55 1.34 -2.89 1.25
C TYR A 55 2.57 -2.02 1.05
N LYS A 56 3.76 -2.61 1.26
CA LYS A 56 5.00 -1.94 0.87
C LYS A 56 5.16 -2.10 -0.64
N CYS A 57 5.19 -0.98 -1.33
CA CYS A 57 5.26 -0.92 -2.78
C CYS A 57 6.53 -0.19 -3.22
N ARG A 58 7.10 -0.63 -4.33
CA ARG A 58 8.24 0.01 -4.99
C ARG A 58 7.84 0.51 -6.38
N ARG A 59 8.31 1.70 -6.72
CA ARG A 59 8.01 2.33 -8.00
C ARG A 59 8.75 1.65 -9.15
N LEU A 60 8.01 1.33 -10.20
CA LEU A 60 8.54 0.87 -11.47
C LEU A 60 8.81 2.10 -12.36
N LEU A 61 10.02 2.20 -12.90
CA LEU A 61 10.38 3.22 -13.87
C LEU A 61 9.86 2.85 -15.27
N ARG A 62 9.79 3.83 -16.17
CA ARG A 62 9.29 3.65 -17.55
C ARG A 62 10.09 2.64 -18.38
N ASN A 63 11.35 2.42 -18.04
CA ASN A 63 12.21 1.42 -18.66
C ASN A 63 11.97 0.00 -18.11
N GLY A 64 10.97 -0.21 -17.27
CA GLY A 64 10.67 -1.50 -16.64
C GLY A 64 11.59 -1.86 -15.47
N THR A 65 12.58 -1.03 -15.15
CA THR A 65 13.47 -1.28 -14.01
C THR A 65 12.88 -0.71 -12.73
N PHE A 66 13.26 -1.29 -11.60
CA PHE A 66 12.90 -0.74 -10.31
C PHE A 66 13.74 0.50 -10.03
N ALA A 67 13.08 1.55 -9.56
CA ALA A 67 13.78 2.76 -9.14
C ALA A 67 14.68 2.44 -7.93
N THR A 68 15.87 3.05 -7.84
CA THR A 68 16.83 2.82 -6.74
C THR A 68 16.14 2.90 -5.38
N TRP A 69 16.50 2.00 -4.45
CA TRP A 69 15.97 1.95 -3.09
C TRP A 69 16.17 3.31 -2.42
N SER A 70 15.10 4.11 -2.40
CA SER A 70 15.07 5.43 -1.80
C SER A 70 13.67 5.68 -1.28
N THR A 71 13.55 6.52 -0.25
CA THR A 71 12.27 6.89 0.36
C THR A 71 11.28 7.53 -0.61
N ARG A 72 11.73 8.00 -1.78
CA ARG A 72 10.87 8.53 -2.84
C ARG A 72 10.25 7.43 -3.73
N ASN A 73 10.89 6.28 -3.76
CA ASN A 73 10.55 5.15 -4.62
C ASN A 73 9.92 3.99 -3.87
N GLU A 74 9.86 4.06 -2.55
CA GLU A 74 9.15 3.12 -1.69
C GLU A 74 8.00 3.84 -0.99
N ARG A 75 6.83 3.23 -0.99
CA ARG A 75 5.68 3.73 -0.23
C ARG A 75 4.84 2.63 0.34
N LEU A 76 4.21 2.95 1.47
CA LEU A 76 3.11 2.17 2.00
C LEU A 76 1.83 2.65 1.32
N LEU A 77 1.25 1.79 0.49
CA LEU A 77 -0.01 2.08 -0.21
C LEU A 77 -1.11 1.23 0.42
N SER A 78 -2.25 1.86 0.69
CA SER A 78 -3.39 1.16 1.28
C SER A 78 -4.03 0.22 0.24
N GLU A 79 -4.53 -0.91 0.72
CA GLU A 79 -5.29 -1.86 -0.08
C GLU A 79 -6.38 -1.19 -0.92
N ARG A 80 -7.13 -0.27 -0.29
CA ARG A 80 -8.19 0.50 -0.92
C ARG A 80 -7.72 1.26 -2.15
N LEU A 81 -6.60 1.97 -2.06
CA LEU A 81 -6.05 2.72 -3.19
C LEU A 81 -5.70 1.79 -4.35
N ILE A 82 -5.13 0.63 -4.04
CA ILE A 82 -4.75 -0.35 -5.06
C ILE A 82 -6.01 -0.83 -5.79
N TYR A 83 -7.06 -1.25 -5.07
CA TYR A 83 -8.30 -1.71 -5.69
C TYR A 83 -9.05 -0.64 -6.48
N GLU A 84 -9.11 0.60 -5.97
CA GLU A 84 -9.72 1.72 -6.69
C GLU A 84 -9.06 1.95 -8.06
N ASN A 85 -7.73 1.74 -8.15
CA ASN A 85 -6.99 1.89 -9.41
C ASN A 85 -6.96 0.62 -10.26
N LEU A 86 -7.19 -0.57 -9.69
CA LEU A 86 -7.39 -1.80 -10.46
C LEU A 86 -8.73 -1.79 -11.20
N ASN A 87 -9.79 -1.34 -10.54
CA ASN A 87 -11.14 -1.31 -11.11
C ASN A 87 -11.30 -0.24 -12.21
N GLN A 88 -10.40 0.74 -12.27
CA GLN A 88 -10.37 1.73 -13.36
C GLN A 88 -9.77 1.17 -14.66
N LYS A 89 -9.16 -0.02 -14.63
CA LYS A 89 -8.49 -0.62 -15.79
C LYS A 89 -9.40 -1.48 -16.67
N THR A 90 -10.72 -1.44 -16.47
CA THR A 90 -11.69 -2.01 -17.44
C THR A 90 -12.30 -0.91 -18.31
N PRO A 91 -11.80 -0.70 -19.54
CA PRO A 91 -12.63 -0.20 -20.61
C PRO A 91 -13.31 -1.37 -21.32
N SER A 92 -14.65 -1.29 -21.39
CA SER A 92 -15.52 -1.81 -22.46
C SER A 92 -15.41 -3.29 -22.84
N THR A 93 -16.40 -4.07 -22.40
CA THR A 93 -16.88 -5.24 -23.15
C THR A 93 -17.36 -4.77 -24.53
N ASP A 94 -16.84 -5.42 -25.56
CA ASP A 94 -17.24 -5.41 -26.97
C ASP A 94 -18.74 -5.70 -27.15
#